data_AF-A0A151S064-F1
#
_entry.id   AF-A0A151S064-F1
#
_cell.length_a   1.000
_cell.length_b   1.000
_cell.length_c   1.000
_cell.angle_alpha   90.00
_cell.angle_beta   90.00
_cell.angle_gamma   90.00
#
_symmetry.space_group_name_H-M   'P 1'
#
loop_
_entity.id
_entity.type
_entity.pdbx_description
1 polymer ?
#
loop_
_entity_poly.entity_id
_entity_poly.type
_entity_poly.pdbx_seq_one_letter_code
_entity_poly.pdbx_strand_id
1 'polypeptide(L)' 'MTGHLEYLTDVKTLVDCPVGLPKGEHTTTTKEGTVILNNKLKLTNVLFVPSLHCYLILVSQLLHESDCVVHFIDTTCVI' A
#
# COMPACT_ATOMS: atom_id res chain seq x y z
N MET A 1 0.77 -1.54 0.07
CA MET A 1 1.28 -2.08 1.37
C MET A 1 2.08 -0.97 2.05
N THR A 2 2.20 -0.98 3.39
CA THR A 2 3.01 0.02 4.12
C THR A 2 3.81 -0.62 5.24
N GLY A 3 5.04 -0.14 5.47
CA GLY A 3 5.87 -0.53 6.61
C GLY A 3 5.62 0.29 7.88
N HIS A 4 4.80 1.34 7.81
CA HIS A 4 4.54 2.26 8.92
C HIS A 4 3.06 2.21 9.30
N LEU A 5 2.79 1.86 10.56
CA LEU A 5 1.44 1.69 11.08
C LEU A 5 0.72 3.05 11.24
N GLU A 6 1.46 4.13 11.51
CA GLU A 6 0.94 5.49 11.66
C GLU A 6 0.27 6.05 10.40
N TYR A 7 0.56 5.47 9.22
CA TYR A 7 -0.09 5.86 7.96
C TYR A 7 -1.42 5.14 7.72
N LEU A 8 -1.82 4.23 8.61
CA LEU A 8 -3.07 3.50 8.50
C LEU A 8 -4.12 4.06 9.46
N THR A 9 -5.32 4.29 8.93
CA THR A 9 -6.56 4.51 9.68
C THR A 9 -7.43 3.26 9.60
N ASP A 10 -8.42 3.16 10.49
CA ASP A 10 -9.39 2.04 10.49
C ASP A 10 -8.73 0.65 10.50
N VAL A 11 -7.64 0.52 11.28
CA VAL A 11 -6.81 -0.68 11.32
C VAL A 11 -7.62 -1.88 11.83
N LYS A 12 -7.56 -2.98 11.07
CA LYS A 12 -8.19 -4.26 11.40
C LYS A 12 -7.14 -5.34 11.54
N THR A 13 -7.37 -6.25 12.47
CA THR A 13 -6.57 -7.46 12.62
C THR A 13 -7.10 -8.53 11.67
N LEU A 14 -6.19 -9.16 10.92
CA LEU A 14 -6.45 -10.25 10.00
C LEU A 14 -5.95 -11.57 10.59
N VAL A 15 -6.52 -12.68 10.12
CA VAL A 15 -5.88 -13.99 10.24
C VAL A 15 -4.61 -13.97 9.39
N ASP A 16 -3.55 -14.65 9.86
CA ASP A 16 -2.25 -14.75 9.23
C ASP A 16 -2.34 -14.80 7.69
N CYS A 17 -1.97 -13.69 7.06
CA CYS A 17 -2.03 -13.52 5.62
C CYS A 17 -0.62 -13.53 5.03
N PRO A 18 -0.23 -14.57 4.27
CA PRO A 18 1.09 -14.62 3.64
C PRO A 18 1.18 -13.64 2.47
N VAL A 19 2.27 -12.89 2.41
CA VAL A 19 2.53 -11.83 1.44
C VAL A 19 3.90 -12.04 0.81
N GLY A 20 3.95 -11.99 -0.52
CA GLY A 20 5.20 -11.97 -1.27
C GLY A 20 5.78 -10.55 -1.31
N LEU A 21 7.06 -10.43 -1.03
CA LEU A 21 7.81 -9.18 -1.09
C LEU A 21 8.59 -9.05 -2.40
N PRO A 22 8.88 -7.82 -2.84
CA PRO A 22 9.86 -7.59 -3.89
C PRO A 22 11.19 -8.21 -3.47
N LYS A 23 11.85 -8.94 -4.38
CA LYS A 23 13.02 -9.83 -4.15
C LYS A 23 12.71 -11.29 -3.81
N GLY A 24 11.44 -11.70 -3.81
CA GLY A 24 11.05 -13.10 -3.58
C GLY A 24 11.11 -13.52 -2.12
N GLU A 25 11.27 -12.57 -1.21
CA GLU A 25 11.07 -12.80 0.21
C GLU A 25 9.58 -12.98 0.51
N HIS A 26 9.26 -13.65 1.61
CA HIS A 26 7.89 -13.84 2.07
C HIS A 26 7.76 -13.40 3.51
N THR A 27 6.62 -12.83 3.85
CA THR A 27 6.29 -12.42 5.22
C THR A 27 4.81 -12.63 5.49
N THR A 28 4.44 -12.71 6.76
CA THR A 28 3.04 -12.85 7.16
C THR A 28 2.59 -11.53 7.77
N THR A 29 1.49 -10.98 7.26
CA THR A 29 0.83 -9.83 7.85
C THR A 29 -0.39 -10.27 8.65
N THR A 30 -0.64 -9.54 9.73
CA THR A 30 -1.79 -9.72 10.62
C THR A 30 -2.63 -8.46 10.72
N LYS A 31 -2.30 -7.42 9.96
CA LYS A 31 -2.99 -6.12 10.04
C LYS A 31 -3.17 -5.49 8.67
N GLU A 32 -4.33 -4.91 8.46
CA GLU A 32 -4.62 -4.05 7.32
C GLU A 32 -5.32 -2.76 7.77
N GLY A 33 -5.38 -1.75 6.92
CA GLY A 33 -6.14 -0.54 7.17
C GLY A 33 -6.33 0.29 5.92
N THR A 34 -6.65 1.57 6.12
CA THR A 34 -6.85 2.54 5.05
C THR A 34 -5.72 3.56 5.07
N VAL A 35 -5.09 3.85 3.93
CA VAL A 35 -4.16 4.98 3.77
C VAL A 35 -4.91 6.13 3.11
N ILE A 36 -4.88 7.30 3.74
CA ILE A 36 -5.45 8.53 3.18
C ILE A 36 -4.29 9.35 2.60
N LEU A 37 -4.21 9.40 1.26
CA LEU A 37 -3.16 10.16 0.56
C LEU A 37 -3.55 11.63 0.42
N ASN A 38 -4.84 11.91 0.19
CA ASN A 38 -5.42 13.25 0.21
C ASN A 38 -6.96 13.16 0.42
N ASN A 39 -7.65 14.31 0.42
CA ASN A 39 -9.10 14.37 0.68
C ASN A 39 -9.97 13.58 -0.32
N LYS A 40 -9.45 13.28 -1.51
CA LYS A 40 -10.16 12.55 -2.57
C LYS A 40 -9.68 11.12 -2.76
N LEU A 41 -8.50 10.80 -2.26
CA LEU A 41 -7.81 9.55 -2.53
C LEU A 41 -7.55 8.77 -1.25
N LYS A 42 -8.24 7.63 -1.15
CA LYS A 42 -8.14 6.68 -0.05
C LYS A 42 -7.84 5.30 -0.62
N LEU A 43 -6.84 4.64 -0.08
CA LEU A 43 -6.52 3.26 -0.41
C LEU A 43 -7.00 2.39 0.75
N THR A 44 -8.00 1.55 0.50
CA THR A 44 -8.52 0.58 1.47
C THR A 44 -7.75 -0.75 1.39
N ASN A 45 -7.88 -1.59 2.41
CA ASN A 45 -7.25 -2.91 2.47
C ASN A 45 -5.72 -2.89 2.28
N VAL A 46 -5.08 -1.84 2.81
CA VAL A 46 -3.62 -1.71 2.76
C VAL A 46 -3.01 -2.55 3.87
N LEU A 47 -2.29 -3.60 3.47
CA LEU A 47 -1.57 -4.49 4.38
C LEU A 47 -0.41 -3.76 5.08
N PHE A 48 -0.31 -3.94 6.39
CA PHE A 48 0.83 -3.52 7.20
C PHE A 48 1.92 -4.59 7.18
N VAL A 49 3.09 -4.23 6.67
CA VAL A 49 4.20 -5.16 6.49
C VAL A 49 5.48 -4.49 7.01
N PRO A 50 5.89 -4.73 8.27
CA PRO A 50 6.97 -3.97 8.92
C PRO A 50 8.33 -4.14 8.22
N SER A 51 8.56 -5.26 7.55
CA SER A 51 9.76 -5.52 6.73
C SER A 51 9.75 -4.80 5.38
N LEU A 52 8.66 -4.11 5.03
CA LEU A 52 8.55 -3.37 3.78
C LEU A 52 9.24 -2.01 3.90
N HIS A 53 10.49 -1.94 3.44
CA HIS A 53 11.23 -0.69 3.34
C HIS A 53 10.93 0.14 2.07
N CYS A 54 10.06 -0.37 1.18
CA CYS A 54 9.69 0.32 -0.05
C CYS A 54 8.30 0.96 0.07
N TYR A 55 8.17 2.21 -0.37
CA TYR A 55 6.89 2.90 -0.56
C TYR A 55 6.16 2.33 -1.80
N LEU A 56 5.71 1.08 -1.71
CA LEU A 56 4.88 0.46 -2.74
C LEU A 56 3.44 0.93 -2.58
N ILE A 57 3.18 2.14 -3.08
CA ILE A 57 1.83 2.47 -3.53
C ILE A 57 1.52 1.48 -4.65
N LEU A 58 0.47 0.67 -4.46
CA LEU A 58 -0.04 -0.19 -5.51
C LEU A 58 -0.64 0.73 -6.58
N VAL A 59 0.14 1.03 -7.61
CA VAL A 59 -0.27 1.94 -8.69
C VAL A 59 -1.54 1.44 -9.36
N SER A 60 -1.71 0.12 -9.50
CA SER A 60 -2.94 -0.47 -10.01
C SER A 60 -4.17 -0.15 -9.16
N GLN A 61 -4.05 -0.23 -7.83
CA GLN A 61 -5.13 0.08 -6.90
C GLN A 61 -5.42 1.59 -6.86
N LEU A 62 -4.37 2.41 -6.92
CA LEU A 62 -4.46 3.86 -7.04
C LEU A 62 -5.23 4.29 -8.31
N LEU A 63 -4.84 3.75 -9.46
CA LEU A 63 -5.49 4.01 -10.75
C LEU A 63 -6.98 3.62 -10.70
N HIS A 64 -7.31 2.51 -10.05
CA HIS A 64 -8.69 2.04 -9.92
C HIS A 64 -9.56 2.92 -9.02
N GLU A 65 -9.02 3.36 -7.88
CA GLU A 65 -9.78 4.10 -6.86
C GLU A 65 -9.95 5.60 -7.18
N SER A 66 -9.10 6.18 -8.04
CA SER A 66 -9.08 7.63 -8.27
C SER A 66 -9.30 8.11 -9.69
N ASP A 67 -9.53 7.19 -10.63
CA ASP A 67 -9.66 7.51 -12.07
C ASP A 67 -8.53 8.44 -12.56
N CYS A 68 -7.33 8.20 -12.03
CA CYS A 68 -6.14 9.02 -12.29
C CYS A 68 -5.29 8.37 -13.38
N VAL A 69 -4.39 9.16 -13.98
CA VAL A 69 -3.38 8.64 -14.92
C VAL A 69 -2.02 8.81 -14.29
N VAL A 70 -1.30 7.71 -14.12
CA VAL A 70 0.07 7.76 -13.61
C VAL A 70 1.05 7.82 -14.77
N HIS A 71 1.75 8.94 -14.87
CA HIS A 71 2.84 9.16 -15.80
C HIS A 71 4.17 8.76 -15.17
N PHE A 72 4.79 7.73 -15.73
CA PHE A 72 6.17 7.35 -15.40
C PHE A 72 7.12 8.09 -16.33
N ILE A 73 8.06 8.85 -15.76
CA ILE A 73 9.22 9.40 -16.48
C ILE A 73 10.49 8.73 -15.94
N ASP A 74 11.61 8.90 -16.65
CA ASP A 74 12.87 8.16 -16.43
C ASP A 74 13.34 8.11 -14.96
N THR A 75 13.00 9.13 -14.16
CA THR A 75 13.42 9.24 -12.75
C THR A 75 12.28 9.42 -11.75
N THR A 76 11.06 9.73 -12.20
CA THR A 76 9.95 10.03 -11.29
C THR A 76 8.61 9.52 -11.80
N CYS A 77 7.64 9.49 -10.91
CA CYS A 77 6.28 9.06 -11.17
C CYS A 77 5.34 10.19 -10.72
N VAL A 78 4.43 10.61 -11.59
CA VAL A 78 3.48 11.70 -11.36
C VAL A 78 2.07 11.18 -11.57
N ILE A 79 1.16 11.53 -10.66
CA ILE A 79 -0.26 11.14 -10.63
C ILE A 79 -1.11 12.37 -10.92
#